data_AF-A0A1S3ES96-F1
#
_entry.id   AF-A0A1S3ES96-F1
#
_cell.length_a   1.000
_cell.length_b   1.000
_cell.length_c   1.000
_cell.angle_alpha   90.00
_cell.angle_beta   90.00
_cell.angle_gamma   90.00
#
_symmetry.space_group_name_H-M   'P 1'
#
loop_
_entity.id
_entity.type
_entity.pdbx_description
1 polymer ?
#
loop_
_entity_poly.entity_id
_entity_poly.type
_entity_poly.pdbx_seq_one_letter_code
_entity_poly.pdbx_strand_id
1 'polypeptide(L)'
;MGLMPCLLKTFVLGSRNCKCWICVKKLHGLVVGMTQMSQCSSWEEEEQFVETFSSQLLSLHHLQELHLESISSLEGSLCNLLRCLKSPLKILSLTNCLLLESDLMNLSKCPSTRQLRGLCLNRVLLMDISSETLEALLENVSSTLQVLSLEECGIMNLQLTAILPALRHCSQLTTFSFSGNPISINVLLRVLRHTIGLTKLRHVRYPAPLEFYEHVGDGLLATLHAKLMQMLQELGRSDMEWLSGKPCPHREWPFSDLWPMPW
;
A
#
# COMPACT_ATOMS: atom_id res chain seq x y z
N MET A 1 8.85 17.25 -26.38
CA MET A 1 7.68 16.37 -26.13
C MET A 1 6.83 17.05 -25.07
N GLY A 2 5.68 17.60 -25.47
CA GLY A 2 4.87 18.46 -24.61
C GLY A 2 4.30 17.71 -23.41
N LEU A 3 4.51 18.25 -22.22
CA LEU A 3 3.69 17.95 -21.04
C LEU A 3 2.25 18.32 -21.39
N MET A 4 1.38 17.32 -21.53
CA MET A 4 -0.06 17.56 -21.55
C MET A 4 -0.43 18.25 -20.24
N PRO A 5 -1.23 19.33 -20.25
CA PRO A 5 -1.61 20.00 -19.03
C PRO A 5 -2.39 19.00 -18.16
N CYS A 6 -1.98 18.82 -16.90
CA CYS A 6 -2.83 18.20 -15.90
C CYS A 6 -4.16 18.95 -15.93
N LEU A 7 -5.25 18.30 -16.39
CA LEU A 7 -6.59 18.82 -16.18
C LEU A 7 -6.87 18.69 -14.68
N LEU A 8 -6.39 19.64 -13.90
CA LEU A 8 -6.82 19.85 -12.52
C LEU A 8 -8.29 20.26 -12.61
N LYS A 9 -9.19 19.27 -12.52
CA LYS A 9 -10.58 19.57 -12.19
C LYS A 9 -10.66 19.58 -10.67
N THR A 10 -10.69 20.78 -10.12
CA THR A 10 -11.08 21.01 -8.73
C THR A 10 -12.57 20.79 -8.67
N PHE A 11 -13.03 19.72 -8.04
CA PHE A 11 -14.43 19.57 -7.69
C PHE A 11 -14.63 20.29 -6.36
N VAL A 12 -15.45 21.36 -6.39
CA VAL A 12 -16.03 21.93 -5.18
C VAL A 12 -17.31 21.15 -4.94
N LEU A 13 -17.27 20.19 -4.02
CA LEU A 13 -18.46 19.48 -3.55
C LEU A 13 -19.10 20.36 -2.48
N GLY A 14 -20.33 20.81 -2.72
CA GLY A 14 -21.14 21.47 -1.71
C GLY A 14 -20.63 22.84 -1.23
N SER A 15 -21.43 23.49 -0.38
CA SER A 15 -21.25 24.90 0.02
C SER A 15 -20.12 25.15 1.02
N ARG A 16 -19.19 24.21 1.27
CA ARG A 16 -18.05 24.39 2.20
C ARG A 16 -16.79 23.66 1.72
N ASN A 17 -15.75 24.44 1.43
CA ASN A 17 -14.28 24.22 1.44
C ASN A 17 -13.61 22.83 1.31
N CYS A 18 -14.28 21.75 0.92
CA CYS A 18 -13.65 20.50 0.54
C CYS A 18 -13.11 20.62 -0.89
N LYS A 19 -11.78 20.67 -1.04
CA LYS A 19 -11.12 20.65 -2.36
C LYS A 19 -10.68 19.23 -2.68
N CYS A 20 -11.42 18.58 -3.58
CA CYS A 20 -10.95 17.36 -4.24
C CYS A 20 -10.23 17.77 -5.52
N TRP A 21 -9.04 17.19 -5.74
CA TRP A 21 -8.25 17.43 -6.93
C TRP A 21 -8.15 16.13 -7.70
N ILE A 22 -8.64 16.17 -8.94
CA ILE A 22 -8.42 15.10 -9.89
C ILE A 22 -7.30 15.53 -10.83
N CYS A 23 -6.25 14.72 -10.91
CA CYS A 23 -5.14 14.91 -11.83
C CYS A 23 -5.08 13.71 -12.77
N VAL A 24 -5.45 13.94 -14.03
CA VAL A 24 -5.23 12.98 -15.12
C VAL A 24 -3.79 13.16 -15.58
N LYS A 25 -2.89 12.28 -15.12
CA LYS A 25 -1.45 12.36 -15.47
C LYS A 25 -1.20 11.86 -16.90
N LYS A 26 -2.02 10.92 -17.40
CA LYS A 26 -2.01 10.34 -18.77
C LYS A 26 -3.41 9.84 -19.13
N LEU A 27 -3.68 9.57 -20.42
CA LEU A 27 -4.94 8.92 -20.89
C LEU A 27 -5.28 7.63 -20.13
N HIS A 28 -4.30 6.97 -19.50
CA HIS A 28 -4.44 5.70 -18.79
C HIS A 28 -4.31 5.80 -17.27
N GLY A 29 -4.02 6.98 -16.70
CA GLY A 29 -3.69 7.12 -15.28
C GLY A 29 -4.39 8.28 -14.59
N LEU A 30 -5.07 7.96 -13.49
CA LEU A 30 -5.90 8.87 -12.70
C LEU A 30 -5.39 8.94 -11.27
N VAL A 31 -5.11 10.15 -10.81
CA VAL A 31 -4.81 10.44 -9.41
C VAL A 31 -5.92 11.28 -8.83
N VAL A 32 -6.49 10.84 -7.71
CA VAL A 32 -7.53 11.55 -6.99
C VAL A 32 -7.11 11.68 -5.54
N GLY A 33 -7.09 12.92 -5.06
CA GLY A 33 -6.74 13.22 -3.68
C GLY A 33 -7.71 14.23 -3.08
N MET A 34 -8.00 14.08 -1.79
CA MET A 34 -8.75 15.06 -1.02
C MET A 34 -7.81 15.84 -0.11
N THR A 35 -7.86 17.18 -0.18
CA THR A 35 -7.20 18.05 0.80
C THR A 35 -8.25 18.54 1.78
N GLN A 36 -8.23 18.06 3.03
CA GLN A 36 -9.06 18.64 4.09
C GLN A 36 -8.54 20.03 4.45
N MET A 37 -9.26 21.08 4.02
CA MET A 37 -9.16 22.39 4.63
C MET A 37 -10.40 22.55 5.52
N SER A 38 -10.25 22.27 6.82
CA SER A 38 -11.28 22.26 7.87
C SER A 38 -12.11 20.97 8.00
N GLN A 39 -12.21 20.51 9.25
CA GLN A 39 -13.05 19.40 9.69
C GLN A 39 -14.53 19.71 9.39
N CYS A 40 -15.07 19.13 8.33
CA CYS A 40 -16.50 18.84 8.11
C CYS A 40 -16.71 18.55 6.62
N SER A 41 -16.52 17.29 6.22
CA SER A 41 -17.37 16.70 5.20
C SER A 41 -18.53 16.02 5.94
N SER A 42 -19.77 16.31 5.58
CA SER A 42 -20.87 15.44 6.01
C SER A 42 -20.77 14.12 5.24
N TRP A 43 -21.19 13.00 5.84
CA TRP A 43 -21.28 11.69 5.17
C TRP A 43 -22.02 11.77 3.82
N GLU A 44 -23.00 12.68 3.69
CA GLU A 44 -23.78 12.93 2.48
C GLU A 44 -22.93 13.51 1.32
N GLU A 45 -22.00 14.43 1.61
CA GLU A 45 -21.08 15.00 0.60
C GLU A 45 -20.05 13.96 0.12
N GLU A 46 -19.71 13.02 1.02
CA GLU A 46 -18.79 11.91 0.79
C GLU A 46 -19.40 10.77 -0.05
N GLU A 47 -20.65 10.40 0.18
CA GLU A 47 -21.40 9.47 -0.68
C GLU A 47 -21.61 10.04 -2.08
N GLN A 48 -21.99 11.32 -2.17
CA GLN A 48 -22.19 11.98 -3.45
C GLN A 48 -20.87 12.08 -4.26
N PHE A 49 -19.72 12.16 -3.59
CA PHE A 49 -18.42 12.01 -4.23
C PHE A 49 -18.26 10.63 -4.86
N VAL A 50 -18.53 9.54 -4.11
CA VAL A 50 -18.37 8.17 -4.63
C VAL A 50 -19.28 7.94 -5.83
N GLU A 51 -20.54 8.40 -5.78
CA GLU A 51 -21.47 8.29 -6.91
C GLU A 51 -21.00 9.09 -8.13
N THR A 52 -20.65 10.36 -7.92
CA THR A 52 -20.16 11.23 -9.01
C THR A 52 -18.88 10.67 -9.60
N PHE A 53 -17.95 10.21 -8.76
CA PHE A 53 -16.68 9.65 -9.19
C PHE A 53 -16.86 8.31 -9.92
N SER A 54 -17.73 7.43 -9.42
CA SER A 54 -18.12 6.18 -10.09
C SER A 54 -18.67 6.45 -11.49
N SER A 55 -19.53 7.46 -11.63
CA SER A 55 -20.08 7.86 -12.94
C SER A 55 -19.00 8.31 -13.92
N GLN A 56 -17.98 9.03 -13.44
CA GLN A 56 -16.86 9.48 -14.26
C GLN A 56 -15.94 8.33 -14.66
N LEU A 57 -15.69 7.37 -13.75
CA LEU A 57 -14.90 6.17 -14.05
C LEU A 57 -15.50 5.36 -15.21
N LEU A 58 -16.83 5.33 -15.36
CA LEU A 58 -17.49 4.66 -16.48
C LEU A 58 -17.10 5.24 -17.85
N SER A 59 -16.76 6.53 -17.91
CA SER A 59 -16.32 7.20 -19.15
C SER A 59 -14.84 6.97 -19.48
N LEU A 60 -14.05 6.46 -18.52
CA LEU A 60 -12.61 6.26 -18.65
C LEU A 60 -12.30 4.81 -19.10
N HIS A 61 -12.64 4.49 -20.34
CA HIS A 61 -12.54 3.13 -20.91
C HIS A 61 -11.11 2.55 -20.99
N HIS A 62 -10.10 3.40 -20.83
CA HIS A 62 -8.70 3.02 -20.94
C HIS A 62 -7.92 3.13 -19.63
N LEU A 63 -8.61 3.36 -18.51
CA LEU A 63 -7.95 3.55 -17.22
C LEU A 63 -7.23 2.27 -16.76
N GLN A 64 -5.94 2.39 -16.49
CA GLN A 64 -5.08 1.29 -16.05
C GLN A 64 -4.34 1.61 -14.74
N GLU A 65 -4.21 2.88 -14.38
CA GLU A 65 -3.54 3.31 -13.16
C GLU A 65 -4.51 4.14 -12.33
N LEU A 66 -4.81 3.69 -11.11
CA LEU A 66 -5.69 4.37 -10.18
C LEU A 66 -4.94 4.66 -8.89
N HIS A 67 -4.81 5.95 -8.56
CA HIS A 67 -4.20 6.41 -7.32
C HIS A 67 -5.25 7.20 -6.55
N LEU A 68 -5.56 6.75 -5.33
CA LEU A 68 -6.49 7.38 -4.42
C LEU A 68 -5.73 7.78 -3.16
N GLU A 69 -5.90 9.03 -2.73
CA GLU A 69 -5.17 9.60 -1.59
C GLU A 69 -6.12 10.34 -0.64
N SER A 70 -6.07 9.99 0.65
CA SER A 70 -6.82 10.65 1.73
C SER A 70 -8.34 10.67 1.51
N ILE A 71 -8.90 9.60 0.94
CA ILE A 71 -10.34 9.45 0.70
C ILE A 71 -10.94 8.55 1.80
N SER A 72 -11.61 9.15 2.78
CA SER A 72 -12.31 8.45 3.88
C SER A 72 -13.51 7.65 3.38
N SER A 73 -14.25 8.19 2.40
CA SER A 73 -15.47 7.59 1.86
C SER A 73 -15.29 6.31 1.04
N LEU A 74 -14.06 5.80 0.93
CA LEU A 74 -13.80 4.49 0.32
C LEU A 74 -14.22 3.32 1.20
N GLU A 75 -14.41 3.55 2.50
CA GLU A 75 -14.83 2.56 3.46
C GLU A 75 -16.13 1.86 3.01
N GLY A 76 -16.04 0.57 2.68
CA GLY A 76 -17.15 -0.24 2.17
C GLY A 76 -17.56 0.04 0.72
N SER A 77 -16.98 1.04 0.05
CA SER A 77 -17.42 1.52 -1.27
C SER A 77 -16.40 1.26 -2.39
N LEU A 78 -15.16 0.89 -2.06
CA LEU A 78 -14.09 0.61 -3.03
C LEU A 78 -14.53 -0.39 -4.11
N CYS A 79 -15.34 -1.36 -3.71
CA CYS A 79 -15.86 -2.42 -4.56
C CYS A 79 -16.76 -1.89 -5.67
N ASN A 80 -17.61 -0.91 -5.34
CA ASN A 80 -18.53 -0.29 -6.27
C ASN A 80 -17.75 0.53 -7.30
N LEU A 81 -16.72 1.26 -6.84
CA LEU A 81 -15.83 2.03 -7.69
C LEU A 81 -15.07 1.14 -8.70
N LEU A 82 -14.52 0.02 -8.24
CA LEU A 82 -13.73 -0.87 -9.12
C LEU A 82 -14.59 -1.65 -10.12
N ARG A 83 -15.86 -1.89 -9.81
CA ARG A 83 -16.82 -2.50 -10.75
C ARG A 83 -17.17 -1.58 -11.92
N CYS A 84 -17.04 -0.26 -11.76
CA CYS A 84 -17.25 0.70 -12.85
C CYS A 84 -16.13 0.66 -13.91
N LEU A 85 -14.97 0.10 -13.59
CA LEU A 85 -13.83 0.04 -14.49
C LEU A 85 -14.09 -0.93 -15.65
N LYS A 86 -13.95 -0.45 -16.88
CA LYS A 86 -14.10 -1.25 -18.11
C LYS A 86 -12.81 -1.97 -18.51
N SER A 87 -11.67 -1.49 -18.05
CA SER A 87 -10.34 -2.04 -18.33
C SER A 87 -9.70 -2.60 -17.06
N PRO A 88 -8.89 -3.66 -17.18
CA PRO A 88 -8.14 -4.20 -16.05
C PRO A 88 -7.07 -3.19 -15.60
N LEU A 89 -6.97 -2.98 -14.29
CA LEU A 89 -5.95 -2.13 -13.70
C LEU A 89 -4.58 -2.82 -13.77
N LYS A 90 -3.56 -2.01 -14.03
CA LYS A 90 -2.14 -2.34 -13.91
C LYS A 90 -1.54 -1.79 -12.63
N ILE A 91 -2.01 -0.65 -12.14
CA ILE A 91 -1.51 -0.05 -10.89
C ILE A 91 -2.72 0.38 -10.05
N LEU A 92 -2.73 -0.03 -8.79
CA LEU A 92 -3.63 0.47 -7.76
C LEU A 92 -2.80 1.00 -6.61
N SER A 93 -2.97 2.27 -6.28
CA SER A 93 -2.33 2.92 -5.14
C SER A 93 -3.37 3.55 -4.25
N LEU A 94 -3.43 3.10 -3.00
CA LEU A 94 -4.28 3.65 -1.96
C LEU A 94 -3.36 4.20 -0.87
N THR A 95 -3.41 5.51 -0.67
CA THR A 95 -2.57 6.21 0.31
C THR A 95 -3.45 6.91 1.32
N ASN A 96 -3.27 6.64 2.61
CA ASN A 96 -4.03 7.29 3.68
C ASN A 96 -5.55 7.16 3.51
N CYS A 97 -6.01 6.01 3.02
CA CYS A 97 -7.44 5.70 2.85
C CYS A 97 -7.92 4.81 3.99
N LEU A 98 -9.17 4.99 4.40
CA LEU A 98 -9.86 4.09 5.33
C LEU A 98 -10.49 2.95 4.52
N LEU A 99 -10.16 1.71 4.87
CA LEU A 99 -10.66 0.50 4.20
C LEU A 99 -11.15 -0.50 5.23
N LEU A 100 -12.23 -1.19 4.91
CA LEU A 100 -12.68 -2.36 5.66
C LEU A 100 -12.00 -3.63 5.15
N GLU A 101 -12.05 -4.68 5.97
CA GLU A 101 -11.67 -6.02 5.53
C GLU A 101 -12.46 -6.48 4.30
N SER A 102 -13.75 -6.13 4.25
CA SER A 102 -14.61 -6.42 3.10
C SER A 102 -14.10 -5.77 1.81
N ASP A 103 -13.53 -4.57 1.86
CA ASP A 103 -12.96 -3.90 0.70
C ASP A 103 -11.76 -4.67 0.14
N LEU A 104 -10.86 -5.14 1.01
CA LEU A 104 -9.71 -5.96 0.63
C LEU A 104 -10.14 -7.35 0.12
N MET A 105 -11.15 -7.97 0.73
CA MET A 105 -11.72 -9.23 0.26
C MET A 105 -12.41 -9.09 -1.10
N ASN A 106 -12.94 -7.92 -1.41
CA ASN A 106 -13.51 -7.65 -2.72
C ASN A 106 -12.42 -7.32 -3.75
N LEU A 107 -11.32 -6.67 -3.35
CA LEU A 107 -10.13 -6.51 -4.20
C LEU A 107 -9.58 -7.85 -4.67
N SER A 108 -9.54 -8.86 -3.78
CA SER A 108 -9.06 -10.20 -4.12
C SER A 108 -10.00 -10.95 -5.09
N LYS A 109 -11.27 -10.58 -5.14
CA LYS A 109 -12.28 -11.21 -6.03
C LYS A 109 -12.54 -10.42 -7.32
N CYS A 110 -12.10 -9.15 -7.37
CA CYS A 110 -12.42 -8.26 -8.48
C CYS A 110 -11.71 -8.69 -9.78
N PRO A 111 -12.42 -8.86 -10.91
CA PRO A 111 -11.77 -9.18 -12.19
C PRO A 111 -10.78 -8.09 -12.65
N SER A 112 -11.08 -6.83 -12.34
CA SER A 112 -10.27 -5.67 -12.73
C SER A 112 -8.90 -5.63 -12.06
N THR A 113 -8.69 -6.36 -10.95
CA THR A 113 -7.42 -6.37 -10.19
C THR A 113 -6.50 -7.52 -10.56
N ARG A 114 -6.98 -8.56 -11.26
CA ARG A 114 -6.20 -9.77 -11.62
C ARG A 114 -4.94 -9.52 -12.45
N GLN A 115 -4.83 -8.35 -13.08
CA GLN A 115 -3.68 -7.98 -13.91
C GLN A 115 -2.82 -6.89 -13.29
N LEU A 116 -3.00 -6.63 -11.98
CA LEU A 116 -2.21 -5.65 -11.26
C LEU A 116 -0.73 -6.04 -11.29
N ARG A 117 0.08 -5.07 -11.71
CA ARG A 117 1.54 -5.09 -11.63
C ARG A 117 2.02 -4.31 -10.44
N GLY A 118 1.30 -3.27 -10.02
CA GLY A 118 1.60 -2.49 -8.83
C GLY A 118 0.42 -2.47 -7.86
N LEU A 119 0.64 -2.93 -6.63
CA LEU A 119 -0.27 -2.76 -5.52
C LEU A 119 0.44 -1.96 -4.43
N CYS A 120 -0.02 -0.75 -4.18
CA CYS A 120 0.51 0.11 -3.14
C CYS A 120 -0.59 0.42 -2.13
N LEU A 121 -0.46 -0.12 -0.93
CA LEU A 121 -1.26 0.24 0.24
C LEU A 121 -0.30 0.97 1.19
N ASN A 122 -0.43 2.27 1.30
CA ASN A 122 0.45 3.07 2.14
C ASN A 122 -0.39 3.85 3.15
N ARG A 123 -0.02 3.84 4.44
CA ARG A 123 -0.83 4.48 5.49
C ARG A 123 -2.29 4.01 5.49
N VAL A 124 -2.53 2.76 5.11
CA VAL A 124 -3.82 2.08 5.21
C VAL A 124 -3.75 1.19 6.43
N LEU A 125 -4.71 1.31 7.34
CA LEU A 125 -4.80 0.50 8.55
C LEU A 125 -5.04 -0.97 8.21
N LEU A 126 -4.00 -1.79 8.36
CA LEU A 126 -4.08 -3.23 8.13
C LEU A 126 -4.00 -4.05 9.43
N MET A 127 -3.85 -3.42 10.60
CA MET A 127 -3.63 -4.12 11.87
C MET A 127 -4.77 -5.07 12.27
N ASP A 128 -6.02 -4.70 11.99
CA ASP A 128 -7.21 -5.50 12.33
C ASP A 128 -7.68 -6.42 11.19
N ILE A 129 -6.98 -6.41 10.06
CA ILE A 129 -7.32 -7.23 8.90
C ILE A 129 -6.82 -8.66 9.11
N SER A 130 -7.65 -9.66 8.80
CA SER A 130 -7.21 -11.05 8.90
C SER A 130 -6.07 -11.35 7.91
N SER A 131 -5.19 -12.27 8.31
CA SER A 131 -4.10 -12.70 7.45
C SER A 131 -4.61 -13.39 6.18
N GLU A 132 -5.73 -14.11 6.28
CA GLU A 132 -6.40 -14.79 5.16
C GLU A 132 -6.82 -13.81 4.06
N THR A 133 -7.31 -12.63 4.45
CA THR A 133 -7.70 -11.58 3.49
C THR A 133 -6.49 -11.06 2.71
N LEU A 134 -5.37 -10.81 3.39
CA LEU A 134 -4.14 -10.34 2.74
C LEU A 134 -3.50 -11.43 1.86
N GLU A 135 -3.51 -12.68 2.32
CA GLU A 135 -3.07 -13.83 1.54
C GLU A 135 -3.89 -13.98 0.26
N ALA A 136 -5.22 -13.97 0.37
CA ALA A 136 -6.12 -14.08 -0.78
C ALA A 136 -5.90 -12.94 -1.79
N LEU A 137 -5.64 -11.72 -1.31
CA LEU A 137 -5.32 -10.57 -2.17
C LEU A 137 -4.03 -10.80 -2.95
N LEU A 138 -2.96 -11.26 -2.30
CA LEU A 138 -1.68 -11.53 -2.95
C LEU A 138 -1.76 -12.70 -3.91
N GLU A 139 -2.47 -13.78 -3.55
CA GLU A 139 -2.67 -14.93 -4.44
C GLU A 139 -3.37 -14.53 -5.74
N ASN A 140 -4.39 -13.66 -5.66
CA ASN A 140 -5.12 -13.18 -6.84
C ASN A 140 -4.23 -12.39 -7.83
N VAL A 141 -3.16 -11.74 -7.35
CA VAL A 141 -2.25 -10.93 -8.18
C VAL A 141 -0.87 -11.57 -8.38
N SER A 142 -0.63 -12.75 -7.80
CA SER A 142 0.68 -13.41 -7.72
C SER A 142 1.36 -13.58 -9.09
N SER A 143 0.59 -13.89 -10.13
CA SER A 143 1.12 -14.11 -11.48
C SER A 143 1.62 -12.84 -12.18
N THR A 144 1.16 -11.66 -11.77
CA THR A 144 1.44 -10.38 -12.46
C THR A 144 2.12 -9.33 -11.61
N LEU A 145 2.09 -9.47 -10.29
CA LEU A 145 2.58 -8.45 -9.35
C LEU A 145 4.09 -8.25 -9.49
N GLN A 146 4.49 -7.01 -9.73
CA GLN A 146 5.87 -6.56 -9.86
C GLN A 146 6.28 -5.65 -8.70
N VAL A 147 5.35 -4.82 -8.21
CA VAL A 147 5.57 -3.89 -7.10
C VAL A 147 4.53 -4.13 -6.03
N LEU A 148 4.99 -4.42 -4.82
CA LEU A 148 4.18 -4.46 -3.62
C LEU A 148 4.70 -3.41 -2.63
N SER A 149 3.83 -2.49 -2.22
CA SER A 149 4.12 -1.51 -1.18
C SER A 149 3.07 -1.64 -0.09
N LEU A 150 3.51 -1.87 1.13
CA LEU A 150 2.72 -1.99 2.36
C LEU A 150 3.31 -1.05 3.41
N GLU A 151 3.55 0.22 3.06
CA GLU A 151 4.30 1.15 3.93
C GLU A 151 3.38 1.77 5.00
N GLU A 152 3.84 1.83 6.25
CA GLU A 152 3.13 2.49 7.35
C GLU A 152 1.71 1.96 7.56
N CYS A 153 1.50 0.66 7.38
CA CYS A 153 0.19 0.02 7.45
C CYS A 153 -0.19 -0.55 8.82
N GLY A 154 0.72 -0.47 9.80
CA GLY A 154 0.53 -1.11 11.10
C GLY A 154 0.56 -2.65 11.05
N ILE A 155 1.14 -3.24 10.00
CA ILE A 155 1.23 -4.70 9.86
C ILE A 155 2.12 -5.27 10.98
N MET A 156 1.60 -6.26 11.71
CA MET A 156 2.32 -6.92 12.79
C MET A 156 3.12 -8.15 12.31
N ASN A 157 4.01 -8.62 13.19
CA ASN A 157 4.83 -9.82 12.98
C ASN A 157 4.03 -11.04 12.48
N LEU A 158 2.84 -11.28 13.04
CA LEU A 158 2.00 -12.43 12.69
C LEU A 158 1.44 -12.31 11.26
N GLN A 159 0.87 -11.16 10.91
CA GLN A 159 0.30 -10.90 9.59
C GLN A 159 1.37 -10.94 8.49
N LEU A 160 2.51 -10.27 8.70
CA LEU A 160 3.59 -10.28 7.71
C LEU A 160 4.13 -11.71 7.50
N THR A 161 4.22 -12.50 8.57
CA THR A 161 4.65 -13.91 8.48
C THR A 161 3.66 -14.74 7.69
N ALA A 162 2.36 -14.54 7.94
CA ALA A 162 1.29 -15.30 7.33
C ALA A 162 1.23 -15.10 5.81
N ILE A 163 1.51 -13.89 5.31
CA ILE A 163 1.50 -13.61 3.87
C ILE A 163 2.75 -14.11 3.10
N LEU A 164 3.80 -14.59 3.77
CA LEU A 164 5.04 -15.03 3.12
C LEU A 164 4.88 -16.20 2.13
N PRO A 165 4.02 -17.21 2.36
CA PRO A 165 3.72 -18.25 1.37
C PRO A 165 3.14 -17.67 0.08
N ALA A 166 2.13 -16.80 0.18
CA ALA A 166 1.54 -16.15 -1.01
C ALA A 166 2.56 -15.28 -1.75
N LEU A 167 3.42 -14.57 -1.00
CA LEU A 167 4.49 -13.76 -1.59
C LEU A 167 5.49 -14.59 -2.41
N ARG A 168 5.72 -15.86 -2.06
CA ARG A 168 6.59 -16.77 -2.83
C ARG A 168 6.02 -17.10 -4.21
N HIS A 169 4.70 -17.03 -4.38
CA HIS A 169 4.05 -17.23 -5.67
C HIS A 169 4.18 -16.00 -6.59
N CYS A 170 4.57 -14.84 -6.05
CA CYS A 170 4.79 -13.60 -6.79
C CYS A 170 6.09 -13.61 -7.62
N SER A 171 6.20 -14.54 -8.58
CA SER A 171 7.42 -14.74 -9.39
C SER A 171 7.86 -13.53 -10.22
N GLN A 172 6.97 -12.58 -10.47
CA GLN A 172 7.24 -11.34 -11.21
C GLN A 172 7.69 -10.18 -10.31
N LEU A 173 7.69 -10.36 -8.98
CA LEU A 173 7.95 -9.30 -8.02
C LEU A 173 9.39 -8.77 -8.16
N THR A 174 9.52 -7.47 -8.40
CA THR A 174 10.79 -6.75 -8.52
C THR A 174 11.06 -5.85 -7.32
N THR A 175 9.99 -5.35 -6.69
CA THR A 175 10.06 -4.40 -5.58
C THR A 175 9.09 -4.81 -4.48
N PHE A 176 9.58 -4.88 -3.24
CA PHE A 176 8.77 -5.10 -2.06
C PHE A 176 9.11 -4.07 -0.99
N SER A 177 8.14 -3.27 -0.55
CA SER A 177 8.32 -2.34 0.56
C SER A 177 7.30 -2.60 1.65
N PHE A 178 7.77 -2.58 2.89
CA PHE A 178 6.96 -2.69 4.10
C PHE A 178 7.56 -1.83 5.21
N SER A 179 8.22 -0.72 4.86
CA SER A 179 8.79 0.23 5.83
C SER A 179 7.71 0.89 6.68
N GLY A 180 8.08 1.39 7.86
CA GLY A 180 7.13 2.02 8.78
C GLY A 180 6.17 1.06 9.50
N ASN A 181 6.36 -0.25 9.37
CA ASN A 181 5.59 -1.25 10.14
C ASN A 181 6.36 -1.74 11.38
N PRO A 182 5.66 -2.10 12.47
CA PRO A 182 6.26 -2.63 13.69
C PRO A 182 6.69 -4.10 13.52
N ILE A 183 7.86 -4.31 12.89
CA ILE A 183 8.38 -5.65 12.59
C ILE A 183 9.66 -5.93 13.40
N SER A 184 9.73 -7.12 14.00
CA SER A 184 10.92 -7.57 14.75
C SER A 184 12.06 -8.02 13.83
N ILE A 185 13.29 -8.03 14.35
CA ILE A 185 14.47 -8.56 13.65
C ILE A 185 14.22 -10.00 13.19
N ASN A 186 13.63 -10.84 14.03
CA ASN A 186 13.38 -12.24 13.69
C ASN A 186 12.48 -12.38 12.44
N VAL A 187 11.42 -11.55 12.34
CA VAL A 187 10.54 -11.57 11.17
C VAL A 187 11.25 -11.04 9.93
N LEU A 188 12.11 -10.02 10.03
CA LEU A 188 12.93 -9.55 8.91
C LEU A 188 13.80 -10.66 8.32
N LEU A 189 14.48 -11.43 9.19
CA LEU A 189 15.29 -12.58 8.76
C LEU A 189 14.44 -13.67 8.10
N ARG A 190 13.19 -13.86 8.55
CA ARG A 190 12.25 -14.79 7.90
C ARG A 190 11.83 -14.28 6.52
N VAL A 191 11.50 -12.99 6.37
CA VAL A 191 11.16 -12.38 5.07
C VAL A 191 12.29 -12.61 4.08
N LEU A 192 13.55 -12.37 4.47
CA LEU A 192 14.72 -12.61 3.61
C LEU A 192 14.77 -14.06 3.12
N ARG A 193 14.68 -15.03 4.04
CA ARG A 193 14.71 -16.46 3.70
C ARG A 193 13.56 -16.87 2.77
N HIS A 194 12.39 -16.23 2.88
CA HIS A 194 11.23 -16.55 2.05
C HIS A 194 11.29 -15.87 0.68
N THR A 195 11.94 -14.71 0.57
CA THR A 195 12.00 -13.93 -0.66
C THR A 195 13.23 -14.23 -1.51
N ILE A 196 14.21 -14.97 -0.98
CA ILE A 196 15.44 -15.36 -1.68
C ILE A 196 15.20 -16.14 -2.98
N GLY A 197 14.09 -16.89 -3.05
CA GLY A 197 13.69 -17.65 -4.25
C GLY A 197 13.08 -16.80 -5.37
N LEU A 198 12.71 -15.55 -5.08
CA LEU A 198 12.15 -14.62 -6.06
C LEU A 198 13.27 -14.02 -6.91
N THR A 199 13.57 -14.65 -8.04
CA THR A 199 14.72 -14.33 -8.90
C THR A 199 14.67 -12.92 -9.51
N LYS A 200 13.48 -12.33 -9.61
CA LYS A 200 13.27 -10.99 -10.14
C LYS A 200 13.28 -9.90 -9.08
N LEU A 201 13.18 -10.26 -7.80
CA LEU A 201 13.13 -9.30 -6.70
C LEU A 201 14.50 -8.65 -6.56
N ARG A 202 14.57 -7.34 -6.78
CA ARG A 202 15.81 -6.56 -6.68
C ARG A 202 15.77 -5.54 -5.57
N HIS A 203 14.62 -4.98 -5.24
CA HIS A 203 14.54 -3.89 -4.27
C HIS A 203 13.64 -4.27 -3.11
N VAL A 204 14.20 -4.28 -1.90
CA VAL A 204 13.44 -4.51 -0.66
C VAL A 204 13.63 -3.34 0.28
N ARG A 205 12.53 -2.72 0.71
CA ARG A 205 12.54 -1.65 1.73
C ARG A 205 11.90 -2.17 3.02
N TYR A 206 12.70 -2.30 4.07
CA TYR A 206 12.30 -2.86 5.36
C TYR A 206 12.25 -1.77 6.46
N PRO A 207 11.42 -1.92 7.52
CA PRO A 207 11.33 -0.93 8.59
C PRO A 207 12.54 -0.99 9.54
N ALA A 208 12.78 0.08 10.29
CA ALA A 208 13.60 -0.02 11.50
C ALA A 208 12.93 -1.04 12.45
N PRO A 209 13.66 -2.05 12.94
CA PRO A 209 13.07 -3.13 13.71
C PRO A 209 12.53 -2.65 15.06
N LEU A 210 11.57 -3.37 15.64
CA LEU A 210 10.99 -3.05 16.96
C LEU A 210 12.06 -2.90 18.05
N GLU A 211 13.05 -3.79 18.05
CA GLU A 211 14.16 -3.81 19.00
C GLU A 211 15.02 -2.53 18.96
N PHE A 212 14.97 -1.76 17.86
CA PHE A 212 15.61 -0.45 17.75
C PHE A 212 14.98 0.60 18.67
N TYR A 213 13.68 0.48 18.93
CA TYR A 213 12.96 1.43 19.76
C TYR A 213 13.04 1.09 21.26
N GLU A 214 13.29 -0.17 21.59
CA GLU A 214 13.51 -0.66 22.96
C GLU A 214 14.93 -0.39 23.46
N HIS A 215 15.89 -0.30 22.53
CA HIS A 215 17.31 -0.15 22.84
C HIS A 215 17.88 1.08 22.14
N VAL A 216 18.27 2.09 22.93
CA VAL A 216 18.95 3.31 22.49
C VAL A 216 20.40 2.99 22.11
N GLY A 217 20.59 2.22 21.04
CA GLY A 217 21.89 1.84 20.52
C GLY A 217 21.98 2.15 19.04
N ASP A 218 22.65 3.26 18.69
CA ASP A 218 22.87 3.72 17.31
C ASP A 218 23.49 2.66 16.38
N GLY A 219 24.09 1.60 16.96
CA GLY A 219 24.72 0.49 16.23
C GLY A 219 23.79 -0.66 15.84
N LEU A 220 22.57 -0.78 16.38
CA LEU A 220 21.70 -1.94 16.10
C LEU A 220 21.31 -2.02 14.62
N LEU A 221 20.92 -0.88 14.03
CA LEU A 221 20.46 -0.83 12.64
C LEU A 221 21.61 -1.14 11.67
N ALA A 222 22.80 -0.61 11.93
CA ALA A 222 24.01 -0.91 11.16
C ALA A 222 24.40 -2.39 11.27
N THR A 223 24.35 -2.95 12.48
CA THR A 223 24.65 -4.38 12.73
C THR A 223 23.66 -5.29 12.03
N LEU A 224 22.36 -4.99 12.12
CA LEU A 224 21.31 -5.73 11.41
C LEU A 224 21.52 -5.65 9.90
N HIS A 225 21.77 -4.45 9.37
CA HIS A 225 21.98 -4.25 7.95
C HIS A 225 23.18 -5.06 7.45
N ALA A 226 24.31 -5.02 8.16
CA ALA A 226 25.49 -5.83 7.86
C ALA A 226 25.16 -7.33 7.86
N LYS A 227 24.38 -7.80 8.84
CA LYS A 227 23.93 -9.20 8.92
C LYS A 227 23.04 -9.59 7.73
N LEU A 228 22.11 -8.73 7.31
CA LEU A 228 21.26 -8.98 6.14
C LEU A 228 22.11 -9.08 4.86
N MET A 229 23.07 -8.16 4.67
CA MET A 229 23.97 -8.18 3.52
C MET A 229 24.84 -9.44 3.48
N GLN A 230 25.38 -9.84 4.64
CA GLN A 230 26.13 -11.09 4.76
C GLN A 230 25.28 -12.29 4.34
N MET A 231 24.04 -12.38 4.82
CA MET A 231 23.13 -13.47 4.45
C MET A 231 22.79 -13.47 2.96
N LEU A 232 22.59 -12.31 2.34
CA LEU A 232 22.36 -12.21 0.90
C LEU A 232 23.57 -12.71 0.10
N GLN A 233 24.79 -12.38 0.55
CA GLN A 233 26.02 -12.86 -0.06
C GLN A 233 26.16 -14.39 0.08
N GLU A 234 25.95 -14.93 1.28
CA GLU A 234 26.00 -16.39 1.55
C GLU A 234 24.96 -17.17 0.72
N LEU A 235 23.80 -16.57 0.48
CA LEU A 235 22.72 -17.15 -0.32
C LEU A 235 22.83 -16.84 -1.83
N GLY A 236 23.90 -16.19 -2.27
CA GLY A 236 24.17 -15.91 -3.69
C GLY A 236 23.24 -14.87 -4.33
N ARG A 237 22.65 -13.98 -3.54
CA ARG A 237 21.73 -12.92 -3.99
C ARG A 237 22.29 -11.51 -3.79
N SER A 238 23.53 -11.28 -4.22
CA SER A 238 24.17 -9.96 -4.19
C SER A 238 23.52 -8.93 -5.13
N ASP A 239 22.61 -9.37 -5.98
CA ASP A 239 21.78 -8.54 -6.85
C ASP A 239 20.61 -7.85 -6.15
N MET A 240 20.31 -8.25 -4.90
CA MET A 240 19.22 -7.68 -4.11
C MET A 240 19.71 -6.51 -3.27
N GLU A 241 19.07 -5.36 -3.46
CA GLU A 241 19.25 -4.17 -2.64
C GLU A 241 18.21 -4.15 -1.52
N TRP A 242 18.67 -4.36 -0.28
CA TRP A 242 17.85 -4.23 0.92
C TRP A 242 18.16 -2.92 1.62
N LEU A 243 17.22 -1.98 1.57
CA LEU A 243 17.36 -0.65 2.16
C LEU A 243 16.50 -0.53 3.42
N SER A 244 17.09 0.01 4.48
CA SER A 244 16.31 0.40 5.65
C SER A 244 15.46 1.63 5.31
N GLY A 245 14.18 1.57 5.65
CA GLY A 245 13.33 2.75 5.76
C GLY A 245 13.88 3.69 6.84
N LYS A 246 13.53 4.97 6.72
CA LYS A 246 13.84 5.94 7.78
C LYS A 246 13.13 5.50 9.07
N PRO A 247 13.82 5.48 10.23
CA PRO A 247 13.13 5.33 11.50
C PRO A 247 12.10 6.46 11.62
N CYS A 248 10.84 6.11 11.85
CA CYS A 248 9.83 7.11 12.17
C CYS A 248 10.03 7.48 13.65
N PRO A 249 10.15 8.76 14.00
CA PRO A 249 10.19 9.14 15.41
C PRO A 249 8.91 8.64 16.09
N HIS A 250 9.05 7.98 17.23
CA HIS A 250 7.95 7.29 17.94
C HIS A 250 6.68 8.13 18.16
N ARG A 251 6.82 9.47 18.20
CA ARG A 251 5.74 10.45 18.36
C ARG A 251 4.96 10.78 17.09
N GLU A 252 5.45 10.35 15.93
CA GLU A 252 4.81 10.57 14.62
C GLU A 252 4.28 9.26 14.02
N TRP A 253 4.24 8.17 14.80
CA TRP A 253 3.48 7.00 14.37
C TRP A 253 2.01 7.37 14.27
N PRO A 254 1.37 7.21 13.10
CA PRO A 254 -0.04 7.56 12.91
C PRO A 254 -1.00 6.72 13.79
N PHE A 255 -0.47 5.79 14.57
CA PHE A 255 -1.20 4.86 15.45
C PHE A 255 -0.70 4.91 16.90
N SER A 256 0.06 5.94 17.30
CA SER A 256 0.52 6.10 18.69
C SER A 256 -0.63 6.06 19.70
N ASP A 257 -1.82 6.50 19.30
CA ASP A 257 -3.01 6.57 20.14
C ASP A 257 -3.87 5.29 20.09
N LEU A 258 -3.65 4.42 19.09
CA LEU A 258 -4.36 3.15 18.88
C LEU A 258 -3.61 1.95 19.48
N TRP A 259 -2.42 2.17 20.04
CA TRP A 259 -1.59 1.15 20.63
C TRP A 259 -1.73 1.17 22.17
N PRO A 260 -2.51 0.26 22.79
CA PRO A 260 -2.25 -0.06 24.18
C PRO A 260 -0.94 -0.86 24.17
N MET A 261 0.14 -0.35 24.75
CA MET A 261 1.31 -1.18 25.06
C MET A 261 0.93 -2.05 26.28
N PRO A 262 0.70 -3.37 26.18
CA PRO A 262 1.12 -4.25 27.25
C PRO A 262 2.59 -4.56 27.00
N TRP A 263 3.38 -4.31 28.03
CA TRP A 263 4.76 -4.74 28.21
C TRP A 263 5.03 -6.16 27.70
#